data_AF-A0A1G7SKK7-F1
#
_entry.id   AF-A0A1G7SKK7-F1
#
_cell.length_a   1.000
_cell.length_b   1.000
_cell.length_c   1.000
_cell.angle_alpha   90.00
_cell.angle_beta   90.00
_cell.angle_gamma   90.00
#
_symmetry.space_group_name_H-M   'P 1'
#
loop_
_entity.id
_entity.type
_entity.pdbx_description
1 polymer ?
#
loop_
_entity_poly.entity_id
_entity_poly.type
_entity_poly.pdbx_seq_one_letter_code
_entity_poly.pdbx_strand_id
1 'polypeptide(L)'
;MTDFFKGLSKVKYEGPESSNPLAFRHYNPDEIVMGKRMEDHLRFAIAYWHSFAWEGGDPFGGRTFERPWFDGEMDAAKLKADVAFELFSLLGAPYFCFHDADVRPEGESFVESKKRLDALADIFEKKIAETGVKLLWGTANLFSNRRFMAGAATNPDPDVFAYAAATIKANMDVTHRLGGENYVLWGGREGYETLLNTNLSQEMDQMARMLSMVVDYKHKTGFKGTILIEPKPQEPTKHQYDYDVSTVYGFLKKYGLEKEVKVNIEVGHAILAGHTFEHEVAMASAHGILGSIDMNRNDMQSGWDTDQFPNNVPEVALAYYHILKDGGLKTGGTNFDAKLRRQSIDPEDLLHGHIGGMDTCARGLKAAAAMIEDGTYDKFLTDRYAGWQGAEAQAMLKGERTLEDIAAWVEKDNINPQPKSGRQEYLENLVNRFV
;
A
#
# COMPACT_ATOMS: atom_id res chain seq x y z
N MET A 1 -21.16 14.31 -16.10
CA MET A 1 -19.79 14.70 -16.47
C MET A 1 -19.62 16.15 -16.11
N THR A 2 -18.54 16.45 -15.42
CA THR A 2 -18.14 17.81 -15.02
C THR A 2 -17.42 18.49 -16.18
N ASP A 3 -17.12 19.79 -16.06
CA ASP A 3 -16.29 20.50 -17.04
C ASP A 3 -14.77 20.32 -16.78
N PHE A 4 -14.37 19.61 -15.73
CA PHE A 4 -12.96 19.54 -15.30
C PHE A 4 -12.08 18.76 -16.28
N PHE A 5 -12.56 17.64 -16.82
CA PHE A 5 -11.84 16.84 -17.83
C PHE A 5 -12.40 17.05 -19.25
N LYS A 6 -12.97 18.22 -19.52
CA LYS A 6 -13.62 18.51 -20.80
C LYS A 6 -12.67 18.30 -21.97
N GLY A 7 -13.11 17.50 -22.94
CA GLY A 7 -12.34 17.17 -24.14
C GLY A 7 -11.47 15.91 -23.99
N LEU A 8 -11.34 15.37 -22.78
CA LEU A 8 -10.68 14.09 -22.55
C LEU A 8 -11.66 12.94 -22.75
N SER A 9 -11.14 11.81 -23.22
CA SER A 9 -11.91 10.60 -23.50
C SER A 9 -11.40 9.45 -22.65
N LYS A 10 -12.23 8.42 -22.49
CA LYS A 10 -11.83 7.19 -21.81
C LYS A 10 -10.55 6.63 -22.43
N VAL A 11 -9.54 6.39 -21.59
CA VAL A 11 -8.26 5.81 -21.96
C VAL A 11 -8.47 4.38 -22.44
N LYS A 12 -7.77 4.00 -23.51
CA LYS A 12 -7.87 2.66 -24.11
C LYS A 12 -6.48 2.07 -24.28
N TYR A 13 -6.44 0.74 -24.33
CA TYR A 13 -5.26 0.02 -24.79
C TYR A 13 -5.08 0.18 -26.30
N GLU A 14 -3.89 0.64 -26.72
CA GLU A 14 -3.51 0.81 -28.13
C GLU A 14 -2.25 0.01 -28.52
N GLY A 15 -1.63 -0.65 -27.54
CA GLY A 15 -0.45 -1.49 -27.75
C GLY A 15 0.89 -0.77 -27.62
N PRO A 16 1.99 -1.54 -27.54
CA PRO A 16 3.32 -1.04 -27.15
C PRO A 16 3.91 -0.01 -28.12
N GLU A 17 3.50 -0.02 -29.38
CA GLU A 17 3.99 0.89 -30.43
C GLU A 17 3.20 2.22 -30.48
N SER A 18 2.17 2.41 -29.65
CA SER A 18 1.38 3.65 -29.67
C SER A 18 2.18 4.86 -29.17
N SER A 19 2.12 5.94 -29.94
CA SER A 19 2.63 7.26 -29.57
C SER A 19 1.59 8.16 -28.91
N ASN A 20 0.34 7.70 -28.75
CA ASN A 20 -0.71 8.46 -28.07
C ASN A 20 -0.37 8.60 -26.58
N PRO A 21 -0.22 9.82 -26.04
CA PRO A 21 0.15 10.02 -24.63
C PRO A 21 -1.00 9.75 -23.66
N LEU A 22 -2.23 9.60 -24.17
CA LEU A 22 -3.45 9.32 -23.40
C LEU A 22 -4.03 7.93 -23.76
N ALA A 23 -3.16 6.94 -23.97
CA ALA A 23 -3.49 5.55 -24.18
C ALA A 23 -2.58 4.63 -23.37
N PHE A 24 -3.09 3.45 -23.03
CA PHE A 24 -2.29 2.37 -22.43
C PHE A 24 -1.52 1.62 -23.52
N ARG A 25 -0.24 1.35 -23.24
CA ARG A 25 0.68 0.58 -24.09
C ARG A 25 0.83 -0.86 -23.62
N HIS A 26 0.69 -1.09 -22.32
CA HIS A 26 0.87 -2.39 -21.69
C HIS A 26 -0.35 -2.81 -20.87
N TYR A 27 -1.10 -1.87 -20.29
CA TYR A 27 -2.31 -2.20 -19.55
C TYR A 27 -3.47 -2.49 -20.50
N ASN A 28 -3.75 -3.78 -20.71
CA ASN A 28 -4.98 -4.26 -21.31
C ASN A 28 -5.78 -5.00 -20.23
N PRO A 29 -6.91 -4.44 -19.73
CA PRO A 29 -7.63 -5.02 -18.58
C PRO A 29 -8.09 -6.45 -18.83
N ASP A 30 -8.40 -6.80 -20.09
CA ASP A 30 -8.91 -8.12 -20.47
C ASP A 30 -7.82 -9.14 -20.87
N GLU A 31 -6.55 -8.73 -20.93
CA GLU A 31 -5.45 -9.65 -21.20
C GLU A 31 -5.35 -10.69 -20.08
N ILE A 32 -5.29 -11.97 -20.46
CA ILE A 32 -5.13 -13.08 -19.52
C ILE A 32 -3.63 -13.31 -19.29
N VAL A 33 -3.17 -13.11 -18.05
CA VAL A 33 -1.80 -13.39 -17.61
C VAL A 33 -1.88 -14.49 -16.55
N MET A 34 -1.16 -15.59 -16.71
CA MET A 34 -1.20 -16.74 -15.79
C MET A 34 -2.63 -17.19 -15.40
N GLY A 35 -3.55 -17.21 -16.37
CA GLY A 35 -4.93 -17.68 -16.19
C GLY A 35 -5.90 -16.69 -15.54
N LYS A 36 -5.52 -15.43 -15.31
CA LYS A 36 -6.36 -14.39 -14.71
C LYS A 36 -6.25 -13.07 -15.47
N ARG A 37 -7.33 -12.29 -15.55
CA ARG A 37 -7.35 -10.99 -16.24
C ARG A 37 -6.36 -10.04 -15.55
N MET A 38 -5.70 -9.19 -16.34
CA MET A 38 -4.74 -8.21 -15.84
C MET A 38 -5.38 -7.25 -14.83
N GLU A 39 -6.62 -6.81 -15.09
CA GLU A 39 -7.41 -6.00 -14.14
C GLU A 39 -7.58 -6.69 -12.78
N ASP A 40 -7.81 -8.01 -12.77
CA ASP A 40 -8.04 -8.77 -11.54
C ASP A 40 -6.72 -9.06 -10.79
N HIS A 41 -5.58 -9.07 -11.49
CA HIS A 41 -4.26 -9.15 -10.87
C HIS A 41 -3.88 -7.84 -10.18
N LEU A 42 -3.97 -6.74 -10.92
CA LEU A 42 -3.47 -5.43 -10.50
C LEU A 42 -4.46 -4.71 -9.58
N ARG A 43 -5.76 -4.84 -9.84
CA ARG A 43 -6.84 -4.27 -9.01
C ARG A 43 -6.56 -2.80 -8.69
N PHE A 44 -6.23 -2.03 -9.72
CA PHE A 44 -5.77 -0.66 -9.57
C PHE A 44 -6.77 0.20 -8.80
N ALA A 45 -6.26 0.93 -7.82
CA ALA A 45 -7.02 1.91 -7.06
C ALA A 45 -6.40 3.31 -7.20
N ILE A 46 -7.26 4.33 -7.15
CA ILE A 46 -6.84 5.72 -7.17
C ILE A 46 -6.93 6.31 -5.76
N ALA A 47 -5.83 6.88 -5.27
CA ALA A 47 -5.78 7.60 -4.01
C ALA A 47 -6.54 8.93 -4.09
N TYR A 48 -7.59 9.08 -3.27
CA TYR A 48 -8.42 10.28 -3.29
C TYR A 48 -7.66 11.51 -2.77
N TRP A 49 -6.79 11.35 -1.76
CA TRP A 49 -6.03 12.47 -1.16
C TRP A 49 -5.13 13.13 -2.18
N HIS A 50 -4.27 12.36 -2.85
CA HIS A 50 -3.31 12.93 -3.80
C HIS A 50 -3.94 13.44 -5.09
N SER A 51 -4.99 12.77 -5.57
CA SER A 51 -5.64 13.16 -6.82
C SER A 51 -6.54 14.39 -6.66
N PHE A 52 -7.17 14.57 -5.49
CA PHE A 52 -8.24 15.56 -5.34
C PHE A 52 -8.19 16.40 -4.07
N ALA A 53 -7.42 16.04 -3.04
CA ALA A 53 -7.36 16.81 -1.78
C ALA A 53 -6.05 17.58 -1.61
N TRP A 54 -4.94 17.09 -2.14
CA TRP A 54 -3.64 17.78 -2.07
C TRP A 54 -3.61 18.98 -3.00
N GLU A 55 -3.36 20.15 -2.43
CA GLU A 55 -3.45 21.45 -3.12
C GLU A 55 -2.14 21.88 -3.82
N GLY A 56 -1.14 20.99 -3.84
CA GLY A 56 0.17 21.26 -4.42
C GLY A 56 1.08 22.13 -3.54
N GLY A 57 0.82 22.19 -2.23
CA GLY A 57 1.70 22.84 -1.25
C GLY A 57 2.85 21.95 -0.78
N ASP A 58 3.90 22.58 -0.28
CA ASP A 58 5.08 21.94 0.33
C ASP A 58 5.59 22.79 1.53
N PRO A 59 6.61 22.35 2.29
CA PRO A 59 7.10 23.12 3.45
C PRO A 59 7.63 24.53 3.14
N PHE A 60 7.85 24.87 1.87
CA PHE A 60 8.46 26.12 1.41
C PHE A 60 7.53 26.97 0.54
N GLY A 61 6.31 26.51 0.24
CA GLY A 61 5.36 27.22 -0.60
C GLY A 61 3.92 26.73 -0.46
N GLY A 62 2.97 27.66 -0.58
CA GLY A 62 1.54 27.36 -0.51
C GLY A 62 0.98 26.66 -1.75
N ARG A 63 -0.36 26.58 -1.77
CA ARG A 63 -1.21 26.04 -2.85
C ARG A 63 -0.73 26.46 -4.24
N THR A 64 -0.71 25.51 -5.17
CA THR A 64 -0.42 25.73 -6.60
C THR A 64 -1.55 25.29 -7.51
N PHE A 65 -2.36 24.33 -7.06
CA PHE A 65 -3.50 23.87 -7.83
C PHE A 65 -4.71 24.77 -7.55
N GLU A 66 -5.32 25.29 -8.60
CA GLU A 66 -6.57 26.03 -8.54
C GLU A 66 -7.71 25.10 -8.94
N ARG A 67 -8.21 24.31 -7.99
CA ARG A 67 -9.33 23.38 -8.21
C ARG A 67 -10.63 23.97 -7.67
N PRO A 68 -11.76 23.85 -8.38
CA PRO A 68 -13.02 24.49 -7.99
C PRO A 68 -13.65 23.91 -6.71
N TRP A 69 -13.08 22.85 -6.15
CA TRP A 69 -13.55 22.18 -4.93
C TRP A 69 -12.65 22.39 -3.70
N PHE A 70 -11.57 23.16 -3.79
CA PHE A 70 -10.75 23.46 -2.62
C PHE A 70 -11.41 24.50 -1.70
N ASP A 71 -12.10 25.45 -2.30
CA ASP A 71 -12.77 26.52 -1.56
C ASP A 71 -14.26 26.21 -1.47
N GLY A 72 -14.67 25.65 -0.33
CA GLY A 72 -16.09 25.44 -0.03
C GLY A 72 -16.39 24.38 1.01
N GLU A 73 -17.66 24.29 1.36
CA GLU A 73 -18.19 23.33 2.31
C GLU A 73 -18.65 22.05 1.57
N MET A 74 -19.78 21.48 1.96
CA MET A 74 -20.29 20.22 1.42
C MET A 74 -20.57 20.23 -0.08
N ASP A 75 -20.87 21.38 -0.70
CA ASP A 75 -21.11 21.44 -2.15
C ASP A 75 -19.80 21.30 -2.96
N ALA A 76 -18.69 21.83 -2.44
CA ALA A 76 -17.36 21.58 -3.00
C ALA A 76 -16.97 20.10 -2.87
N ALA A 77 -17.26 19.47 -1.73
CA ALA A 77 -17.04 18.05 -1.53
C ALA A 77 -17.86 17.16 -2.50
N LYS A 78 -19.12 17.55 -2.80
CA LYS A 78 -19.95 16.89 -3.82
C LYS A 78 -19.34 17.01 -5.22
N LEU A 79 -18.90 18.21 -5.60
CA LEU A 79 -18.22 18.42 -6.88
C LEU A 79 -16.95 17.58 -6.98
N LYS A 80 -16.15 17.53 -5.91
CA LYS A 80 -14.95 16.69 -5.84
C LYS A 80 -15.30 15.21 -6.07
N ALA A 81 -16.40 14.72 -5.48
CA ALA A 81 -16.89 13.37 -5.71
C ALA A 81 -17.31 13.14 -7.18
N ASP A 82 -17.94 14.13 -7.82
CA ASP A 82 -18.30 14.06 -9.24
C ASP A 82 -17.07 13.94 -10.13
N VAL A 83 -16.07 14.80 -9.91
CA VAL A 83 -14.81 14.80 -10.65
C VAL A 83 -14.02 13.52 -10.40
N ALA A 84 -14.00 13.01 -9.17
CA ALA A 84 -13.27 11.80 -8.82
C ALA A 84 -13.77 10.57 -9.59
N PHE A 85 -15.08 10.33 -9.57
CA PHE A 85 -15.66 9.21 -10.31
C PHE A 85 -15.59 9.37 -11.83
N GLU A 86 -15.50 10.61 -12.32
CA GLU A 86 -15.18 10.87 -13.73
C GLU A 86 -13.76 10.43 -14.07
N LEU A 87 -12.75 10.77 -13.26
CA LEU A 87 -11.37 10.29 -13.46
C LEU A 87 -11.30 8.76 -13.42
N PHE A 88 -11.93 8.14 -12.42
CA PHE A 88 -11.94 6.67 -12.28
C PHE A 88 -12.51 6.02 -13.55
N SER A 89 -13.60 6.58 -14.09
CA SER A 89 -14.24 6.10 -15.32
C SER A 89 -13.39 6.34 -16.57
N LEU A 90 -12.70 7.48 -16.66
CA LEU A 90 -11.80 7.82 -17.76
C LEU A 90 -10.60 6.86 -17.80
N LEU A 91 -10.01 6.55 -16.65
CA LEU A 91 -8.90 5.59 -16.55
C LEU A 91 -9.37 4.13 -16.68
N GLY A 92 -10.63 3.85 -16.38
CA GLY A 92 -11.11 2.48 -16.19
C GLY A 92 -10.51 1.84 -14.94
N ALA A 93 -10.26 2.62 -13.89
CA ALA A 93 -9.77 2.11 -12.62
C ALA A 93 -10.92 1.40 -11.87
N PRO A 94 -10.76 0.12 -11.50
CA PRO A 94 -11.81 -0.64 -10.83
C PRO A 94 -12.04 -0.22 -9.38
N TYR A 95 -11.05 0.42 -8.74
CA TYR A 95 -11.09 0.77 -7.33
C TYR A 95 -10.68 2.23 -7.02
N PHE A 96 -11.00 2.67 -5.81
CA PHE A 96 -10.45 3.88 -5.18
C PHE A 96 -10.22 3.66 -3.67
N CYS A 97 -9.45 4.57 -3.06
CA CYS A 97 -9.15 4.60 -1.63
C CYS A 97 -9.39 6.02 -1.08
N PHE A 98 -9.77 6.18 0.19
CA PHE A 98 -9.94 7.52 0.79
C PHE A 98 -9.65 7.58 2.30
N HIS A 99 -9.19 8.75 2.78
CA HIS A 99 -9.35 9.12 4.19
C HIS A 99 -10.66 9.86 4.41
N ASP A 100 -11.26 9.67 5.60
CA ASP A 100 -12.48 10.39 5.98
C ASP A 100 -12.35 11.91 5.81
N ALA A 101 -11.23 12.52 6.18
CA ALA A 101 -11.01 13.97 6.05
C ALA A 101 -10.80 14.44 4.60
N ASP A 102 -10.45 13.55 3.66
CA ASP A 102 -10.23 13.92 2.26
C ASP A 102 -11.53 14.10 1.50
N VAL A 103 -12.58 13.40 1.94
CA VAL A 103 -13.86 13.36 1.21
C VAL A 103 -14.84 14.43 1.72
N ARG A 104 -14.69 14.89 2.97
CA ARG A 104 -15.61 15.85 3.60
C ARG A 104 -14.86 16.94 4.38
N PRO A 105 -15.40 18.16 4.48
CA PRO A 105 -14.85 19.21 5.33
C PRO A 105 -15.00 18.91 6.83
N GLU A 106 -14.07 19.42 7.65
CA GLU A 106 -14.15 19.36 9.13
C GLU A 106 -15.33 20.18 9.65
N GLY A 107 -16.15 19.59 10.53
CA GLY A 107 -17.22 20.30 11.24
C GLY A 107 -16.73 20.89 12.56
N GLU A 108 -17.59 21.66 13.23
CA GLU A 108 -17.29 22.27 14.53
C GLU A 108 -17.27 21.25 15.67
N SER A 109 -17.82 20.05 15.43
CA SER A 109 -17.87 18.95 16.39
C SER A 109 -17.73 17.59 15.69
N PHE A 110 -17.38 16.56 16.47
CA PHE A 110 -17.36 15.18 15.97
C PHE A 110 -18.70 14.76 15.33
N VAL A 111 -19.82 15.14 15.96
CA VAL A 111 -21.18 14.81 15.47
C VAL A 111 -21.42 15.43 14.09
N GLU A 112 -20.98 16.67 13.89
CA GLU A 112 -21.12 17.34 12.60
C GLU A 112 -20.19 16.73 11.54
N SER A 113 -18.92 16.50 11.87
CA SER A 113 -17.95 15.83 11.01
C SER A 113 -18.45 14.46 10.56
N LYS A 114 -19.02 13.67 11.48
CA LYS A 114 -19.64 12.38 11.17
C LYS A 114 -20.84 12.53 10.23
N LYS A 115 -21.75 13.47 10.50
CA LYS A 115 -22.92 13.71 9.63
C LYS A 115 -22.50 14.10 8.21
N ARG A 116 -21.42 14.88 8.07
CA ARG A 116 -20.84 15.24 6.77
C ARG A 116 -20.25 14.01 6.07
N LEU A 117 -19.54 13.14 6.78
CA LEU A 117 -19.04 11.87 6.25
C LEU A 117 -20.18 10.94 5.78
N ASP A 118 -21.24 10.78 6.58
CA ASP A 118 -22.42 9.99 6.23
C ASP A 118 -23.10 10.51 4.94
N ALA A 119 -23.18 11.83 4.77
CA ALA A 119 -23.74 12.45 3.57
C ALA A 119 -22.87 12.21 2.32
N LEU A 120 -21.54 12.13 2.46
CA LEU A 120 -20.65 11.74 1.36
C LEU A 120 -20.78 10.25 1.04
N ALA A 121 -20.97 9.40 2.05
CA ALA A 121 -21.24 7.98 1.85
C ALA A 121 -22.51 7.76 1.00
N ASP A 122 -23.58 8.53 1.24
CA ASP A 122 -24.80 8.49 0.41
C ASP A 122 -24.53 8.81 -1.08
N ILE A 123 -23.56 9.69 -1.35
CA ILE A 123 -23.17 10.08 -2.70
C ILE A 123 -22.31 8.98 -3.34
N PHE A 124 -21.30 8.51 -2.61
CA PHE A 124 -20.41 7.44 -3.10
C PHE A 124 -21.17 6.16 -3.38
N GLU A 125 -22.13 5.77 -2.54
CA GLU A 125 -22.98 4.59 -2.75
C GLU A 125 -23.73 4.65 -4.09
N LYS A 126 -24.30 5.81 -4.44
CA LYS A 126 -24.94 6.04 -5.74
C LYS A 126 -23.95 5.96 -6.89
N LYS A 127 -22.79 6.61 -6.74
CA LYS A 127 -21.75 6.63 -7.78
C LYS A 127 -21.15 5.26 -8.04
N ILE A 128 -20.90 4.48 -6.99
CA ILE A 128 -20.48 3.07 -7.08
C ILE A 128 -21.52 2.26 -7.86
N ALA A 129 -22.81 2.44 -7.58
CA ALA A 129 -23.88 1.77 -8.31
C ALA A 129 -23.97 2.19 -9.78
N GLU A 130 -23.71 3.46 -10.09
CA GLU A 130 -23.75 4.02 -11.45
C GLU A 130 -22.55 3.60 -12.31
N THR A 131 -21.34 3.59 -11.74
CA THR A 131 -20.09 3.38 -12.50
C THR A 131 -19.53 1.96 -12.40
N GLY A 132 -19.90 1.21 -11.35
CA GLY A 132 -19.33 -0.09 -11.02
C GLY A 132 -17.94 -0.03 -10.37
N VAL A 133 -17.37 1.18 -10.17
CA VAL A 133 -16.14 1.38 -9.39
C VAL A 133 -16.38 0.96 -7.95
N LYS A 134 -15.40 0.35 -7.29
CA LYS A 134 -15.51 -0.19 -5.93
C LYS A 134 -14.56 0.49 -4.95
N LEU A 135 -14.83 0.34 -3.66
CA LEU A 135 -13.91 0.80 -2.61
C LEU A 135 -12.89 -0.30 -2.30
N LEU A 136 -11.59 -0.03 -2.50
CA LEU A 136 -10.55 -0.98 -2.08
C LEU A 136 -10.39 -0.92 -0.56
N TRP A 137 -10.28 0.29 -0.02
CA TRP A 137 -10.26 0.54 1.42
C TRP A 137 -10.57 1.99 1.78
N GLY A 138 -11.11 2.17 2.98
CA GLY A 138 -11.13 3.46 3.66
C GLY A 138 -10.14 3.47 4.82
N THR A 139 -9.77 4.68 5.27
CA THR A 139 -8.88 4.90 6.43
C THR A 139 -9.23 6.21 7.15
N ALA A 140 -8.86 6.35 8.41
CA ALA A 140 -9.10 7.57 9.17
C ALA A 140 -7.87 8.49 9.11
N ASN A 141 -8.05 9.76 8.73
CA ASN A 141 -6.98 10.74 8.84
C ASN A 141 -6.85 11.16 10.31
N LEU A 142 -5.88 10.54 10.99
CA LEU A 142 -5.57 10.79 12.39
C LEU A 142 -4.23 11.53 12.55
N PHE A 143 -3.85 12.36 11.57
CA PHE A 143 -2.52 12.96 11.52
C PHE A 143 -2.48 14.42 11.06
N SER A 144 -3.48 14.89 10.32
CA SER A 144 -3.52 16.27 9.82
C SER A 144 -4.01 17.28 10.86
N ASN A 145 -5.06 16.95 11.63
CA ASN A 145 -5.60 17.88 12.61
C ASN A 145 -4.65 18.07 13.79
N ARG A 146 -4.49 19.31 14.26
CA ARG A 146 -3.60 19.68 15.38
C ARG A 146 -3.83 18.87 16.67
N ARG A 147 -5.03 18.31 16.88
CA ARG A 147 -5.31 17.46 18.05
C ARG A 147 -4.43 16.21 18.09
N PHE A 148 -3.96 15.75 16.93
CA PHE A 148 -3.14 14.55 16.80
C PHE A 148 -1.63 14.84 16.79
N MET A 149 -1.20 16.07 17.11
CA MET A 149 0.22 16.46 17.04
C MET A 149 1.16 15.61 17.92
N ALA A 150 0.62 14.94 18.94
CA ALA A 150 1.36 14.07 19.85
C ALA A 150 0.91 12.58 19.76
N GLY A 151 0.36 12.16 18.61
CA GLY A 151 -0.16 10.81 18.40
C GLY A 151 -1.69 10.75 18.36
N ALA A 152 -2.23 9.59 18.00
CA ALA A 152 -3.67 9.34 18.01
C ALA A 152 -4.00 8.19 18.98
N ALA A 153 -3.69 6.96 18.61
CA ALA A 153 -3.71 5.83 19.54
C ALA A 153 -2.54 5.90 20.53
N THR A 154 -1.40 6.48 20.15
CA THR A 154 -0.23 6.64 21.03
C THR A 154 -0.23 7.94 21.81
N ASN A 155 -1.33 8.71 21.79
CA ASN A 155 -1.36 10.01 22.43
C ASN A 155 -1.23 9.88 23.96
N PRO A 156 -0.42 10.73 24.63
CA PRO A 156 -0.38 10.80 26.10
C PRO A 156 -1.71 11.23 26.74
N ASP A 157 -2.60 11.89 25.99
CA ASP A 157 -3.94 12.31 26.41
C ASP A 157 -5.01 11.25 26.04
N PRO A 158 -5.68 10.63 27.02
CA PRO A 158 -6.71 9.63 26.76
C PRO A 158 -7.95 10.16 26.02
N ASP A 159 -8.24 11.47 26.07
CA ASP A 159 -9.36 12.05 25.32
C ASP A 159 -9.06 12.07 23.81
N VAL A 160 -7.80 12.23 23.42
CA VAL A 160 -7.38 12.12 22.01
C VAL A 160 -7.48 10.67 21.53
N PHE A 161 -7.09 9.70 22.35
CA PHE A 161 -7.31 8.28 22.08
C PHE A 161 -8.80 8.00 21.84
N ALA A 162 -9.68 8.51 22.71
CA ALA A 162 -11.13 8.31 22.58
C ALA A 162 -11.68 8.95 21.29
N TYR A 163 -11.21 10.14 20.92
CA TYR A 163 -11.58 10.80 19.67
C TYR A 163 -11.12 9.99 18.45
N ALA A 164 -9.88 9.50 18.47
CA ALA A 164 -9.32 8.65 17.41
C ALA A 164 -10.15 7.36 17.23
N ALA A 165 -10.50 6.69 18.32
CA ALA A 165 -11.37 5.51 18.28
C ALA A 165 -12.76 5.80 17.69
N ALA A 166 -13.34 6.96 18.03
CA ALA A 166 -14.63 7.39 17.47
C ALA A 166 -14.54 7.64 15.96
N THR A 167 -13.46 8.28 15.48
CA THR A 167 -13.21 8.52 14.06
C THR A 167 -12.99 7.22 13.30
N ILE A 168 -12.15 6.32 13.81
CA ILE A 168 -11.94 4.99 13.22
C ILE A 168 -13.26 4.25 13.08
N LYS A 169 -14.06 4.19 14.15
CA LYS A 169 -15.37 3.53 14.11
C LYS A 169 -16.27 4.13 13.02
N ALA A 170 -16.39 5.46 12.95
CA ALA A 170 -17.22 6.13 11.96
C ALA A 170 -16.75 5.83 10.52
N ASN A 171 -15.45 5.83 10.30
CA ASN A 171 -14.90 5.55 8.98
C ASN A 171 -14.98 4.06 8.60
N MET A 172 -14.82 3.15 9.57
CA MET A 172 -15.08 1.71 9.37
C MET A 172 -16.55 1.45 9.02
N ASP A 173 -17.50 2.15 9.65
CA ASP A 173 -18.93 2.02 9.32
C ASP A 173 -19.20 2.40 7.86
N VAL A 174 -18.62 3.52 7.39
CA VAL A 174 -18.75 3.96 5.99
C VAL A 174 -18.02 3.02 5.04
N THR A 175 -16.81 2.58 5.39
CA THR A 175 -16.06 1.60 4.59
C THR A 175 -16.86 0.31 4.41
N HIS A 176 -17.44 -0.22 5.48
CA HIS A 176 -18.29 -1.40 5.43
C HIS A 176 -19.55 -1.16 4.60
N ARG A 177 -20.24 -0.03 4.80
CA ARG A 177 -21.43 0.36 4.02
C ARG A 177 -21.15 0.40 2.53
N LEU A 178 -20.02 0.96 2.13
CA LEU A 178 -19.60 1.10 0.72
C LEU A 178 -18.99 -0.19 0.13
N GLY A 179 -18.98 -1.29 0.88
CA GLY A 179 -18.44 -2.57 0.41
C GLY A 179 -16.92 -2.60 0.31
N GLY A 180 -16.21 -1.82 1.14
CA GLY A 180 -14.76 -1.79 1.18
C GLY A 180 -14.14 -3.18 1.43
N GLU A 181 -13.12 -3.52 0.65
CA GLU A 181 -12.49 -4.85 0.72
C GLU A 181 -11.38 -4.91 1.78
N ASN A 182 -10.90 -3.77 2.28
CA ASN A 182 -9.93 -3.66 3.36
C ASN A 182 -10.19 -2.38 4.19
N TYR A 183 -9.51 -2.27 5.33
CA TYR A 183 -9.45 -1.06 6.14
C TYR A 183 -8.01 -0.83 6.59
N VAL A 184 -7.45 0.34 6.29
CA VAL A 184 -6.05 0.68 6.53
C VAL A 184 -5.89 1.49 7.81
N LEU A 185 -4.77 1.28 8.50
CA LEU A 185 -4.24 2.11 9.57
C LEU A 185 -2.79 2.46 9.22
N TRP A 186 -2.57 3.70 8.76
CA TRP A 186 -1.24 4.28 8.64
C TRP A 186 -0.96 5.16 9.85
N GLY A 187 0.13 4.86 10.56
CA GLY A 187 0.50 5.48 11.83
C GLY A 187 1.16 6.85 11.71
N GLY A 188 0.67 7.78 10.89
CA GLY A 188 1.38 9.03 10.59
C GLY A 188 1.80 9.89 11.79
N ARG A 189 1.14 9.75 12.96
CA ARG A 189 1.57 10.36 14.24
C ARG A 189 1.86 9.33 15.33
N GLU A 190 1.73 8.04 15.04
CA GLU A 190 1.94 6.93 15.95
C GLU A 190 3.43 6.61 16.07
N GLY A 191 4.12 7.48 16.79
CA GLY A 191 5.57 7.50 16.92
C GLY A 191 5.98 8.63 17.85
N TYR A 192 7.24 9.05 17.79
CA TYR A 192 7.73 10.13 18.63
C TYR A 192 8.61 11.13 17.88
N GLU A 193 8.71 12.34 18.44
CA GLU A 193 9.71 13.34 18.05
C GLU A 193 10.95 13.29 18.95
N THR A 194 10.78 12.99 20.24
CA THR A 194 11.89 12.86 21.20
C THR A 194 11.63 11.78 22.24
N LEU A 195 12.67 10.99 22.58
CA LEU A 195 12.56 9.97 23.62
C LEU A 195 12.44 10.56 25.04
N LEU A 196 12.78 11.84 25.23
CA LEU A 196 12.79 12.47 26.56
C LEU A 196 11.40 12.58 27.20
N ASN A 197 10.34 12.58 26.40
CA ASN A 197 8.95 12.67 26.85
C ASN A 197 8.08 11.50 26.37
N THR A 198 8.70 10.42 25.88
CA THR A 198 8.00 9.29 25.25
C THR A 198 8.15 8.05 26.12
N ASN A 199 7.04 7.41 26.48
CA ASN A 199 7.06 6.09 27.11
C ASN A 199 6.71 5.04 26.06
N LEU A 200 7.74 4.50 25.39
CA LEU A 200 7.62 3.55 24.28
C LEU A 200 6.71 2.36 24.62
N SER A 201 6.87 1.76 25.80
CA SER A 201 6.07 0.60 26.21
C SER A 201 4.59 0.96 26.34
N GLN A 202 4.29 2.09 26.97
CA GLN A 202 2.92 2.57 27.16
C GLN A 202 2.25 2.86 25.80
N GLU A 203 2.95 3.57 24.92
CA GLU A 203 2.41 3.95 23.61
C GLU A 203 2.17 2.74 22.70
N MET A 204 3.10 1.77 22.69
CA MET A 204 2.88 0.51 21.98
C MET A 204 1.72 -0.31 22.55
N ASP A 205 1.52 -0.32 23.88
CA ASP A 205 0.37 -0.99 24.50
C ASP A 205 -0.96 -0.32 24.12
N GLN A 206 -0.97 1.02 24.01
CA GLN A 206 -2.16 1.77 23.57
C GLN A 206 -2.45 1.52 22.08
N MET A 207 -1.43 1.57 21.22
CA MET A 207 -1.55 1.26 19.79
C MET A 207 -2.09 -0.15 19.57
N ALA A 208 -1.55 -1.14 20.30
CA ALA A 208 -2.03 -2.52 20.25
C ALA A 208 -3.47 -2.65 20.75
N ARG A 209 -3.85 -1.90 21.79
CA ARG A 209 -5.22 -1.88 22.28
C ARG A 209 -6.19 -1.30 21.24
N MET A 210 -5.83 -0.21 20.57
CA MET A 210 -6.63 0.37 19.48
C MET A 210 -6.81 -0.62 18.34
N LEU A 211 -5.73 -1.24 17.87
CA LEU A 211 -5.78 -2.24 16.80
C LEU A 211 -6.65 -3.46 17.17
N SER A 212 -6.55 -3.93 18.42
CA SER A 212 -7.41 -4.99 18.93
C SER A 212 -8.88 -4.59 18.91
N MET A 213 -9.21 -3.34 19.29
CA MET A 213 -10.59 -2.82 19.22
C MET A 213 -11.11 -2.74 17.78
N VAL A 214 -10.25 -2.42 16.81
CA VAL A 214 -10.59 -2.43 15.38
C VAL A 214 -10.92 -3.84 14.91
N VAL A 215 -10.09 -4.82 15.26
CA VAL A 215 -10.31 -6.24 14.95
C VAL A 215 -11.60 -6.75 15.61
N ASP A 216 -11.81 -6.46 16.90
CA ASP A 216 -13.04 -6.80 17.62
C ASP A 216 -14.27 -6.19 16.93
N TYR A 217 -14.17 -4.94 16.49
CA TYR A 217 -15.26 -4.24 15.81
C TYR A 217 -15.55 -4.78 14.41
N LYS A 218 -14.51 -5.14 13.66
CA LYS A 218 -14.62 -5.86 12.38
C LYS A 218 -15.45 -7.14 12.56
N HIS A 219 -15.10 -7.97 13.55
CA HIS A 219 -15.83 -9.21 13.83
C HIS A 219 -17.26 -8.95 14.29
N LYS A 220 -17.46 -7.97 15.19
CA LYS A 220 -18.78 -7.59 15.72
C LYS A 220 -19.74 -7.12 14.63
N THR A 221 -19.24 -6.35 13.66
CA THR A 221 -20.07 -5.81 12.57
C THR A 221 -20.21 -6.78 11.40
N GLY A 222 -19.39 -7.82 11.34
CA GLY A 222 -19.34 -8.76 10.23
C GLY A 222 -18.57 -8.26 9.02
N PHE A 223 -17.78 -7.18 9.16
CA PHE A 223 -16.91 -6.67 8.10
C PHE A 223 -15.95 -7.77 7.64
N LYS A 224 -15.99 -8.10 6.35
CA LYS A 224 -15.18 -9.20 5.78
C LYS A 224 -13.82 -8.75 5.27
N GLY A 225 -13.62 -7.45 5.10
CA GLY A 225 -12.38 -6.90 4.56
C GLY A 225 -11.18 -7.08 5.48
N THR A 226 -9.98 -7.10 4.90
CA THR A 226 -8.72 -7.26 5.63
C THR A 226 -8.37 -6.00 6.43
N ILE A 227 -7.84 -6.14 7.66
CA ILE A 227 -7.26 -5.00 8.39
C ILE A 227 -5.79 -4.90 8.01
N LEU A 228 -5.35 -3.71 7.62
CA LEU A 228 -4.02 -3.44 7.10
C LEU A 228 -3.30 -2.41 7.97
N ILE A 229 -2.05 -2.69 8.34
CA ILE A 229 -1.09 -1.69 8.82
C ILE A 229 -0.21 -1.28 7.65
N GLU A 230 0.09 0.00 7.53
CA GLU A 230 0.97 0.52 6.49
C GLU A 230 2.30 0.97 7.09
N PRO A 231 3.39 0.18 6.92
CA PRO A 231 4.65 0.51 7.53
C PRO A 231 5.26 1.78 6.94
N LYS A 232 5.88 2.59 7.80
CA LYS A 232 6.73 3.73 7.43
C LYS A 232 7.74 3.99 8.55
N PRO A 233 9.00 4.34 8.26
CA PRO A 233 10.03 4.49 9.30
C PRO A 233 9.93 5.79 10.11
N GLN A 234 9.48 6.87 9.47
CA GLN A 234 9.49 8.24 9.96
C GLN A 234 8.70 9.15 9.00
N GLU A 235 8.67 10.45 9.27
CA GLU A 235 7.98 11.48 8.51
C GLU A 235 6.44 11.35 8.56
N PRO A 236 5.77 12.20 9.36
CA PRO A 236 6.27 13.41 10.02
C PRO A 236 6.94 13.18 11.38
N THR A 237 6.86 11.98 11.96
CA THR A 237 7.54 11.65 13.22
C THR A 237 9.06 11.52 13.03
N LYS A 238 9.84 11.59 14.12
CA LYS A 238 11.29 11.30 14.11
C LYS A 238 11.55 9.79 14.09
N HIS A 239 10.60 9.01 14.59
CA HIS A 239 10.54 7.55 14.49
C HIS A 239 9.09 7.15 14.60
N GLN A 240 8.60 6.41 13.61
CA GLN A 240 7.27 5.81 13.61
C GLN A 240 7.36 4.35 14.07
N TYR A 241 6.38 3.88 14.85
CA TYR A 241 6.47 2.57 15.51
C TYR A 241 6.35 1.39 14.53
N ASP A 242 5.51 1.52 13.52
CA ASP A 242 5.33 0.61 12.40
C ASP A 242 6.42 0.81 11.33
N TYR A 243 7.69 0.66 11.75
CA TYR A 243 8.87 1.08 10.97
C TYR A 243 9.03 0.40 9.61
N ASP A 244 8.93 -0.93 9.59
CA ASP A 244 9.03 -1.80 8.41
C ASP A 244 8.21 -3.09 8.64
N VAL A 245 8.10 -3.94 7.63
CA VAL A 245 7.31 -5.18 7.66
C VAL A 245 7.72 -6.09 8.82
N SER A 246 9.01 -6.23 9.09
CA SER A 246 9.53 -7.11 10.15
C SER A 246 9.20 -6.57 11.55
N THR A 247 9.31 -5.26 11.73
CA THR A 247 8.93 -4.55 12.96
C THR A 247 7.44 -4.69 13.21
N VAL A 248 6.61 -4.49 12.19
CA VAL A 248 5.16 -4.72 12.26
C VAL A 248 4.85 -6.18 12.60
N TYR A 249 5.50 -7.16 11.96
CA TYR A 249 5.29 -8.58 12.30
C TYR A 249 5.66 -8.89 13.74
N GLY A 250 6.79 -8.36 14.24
CA GLY A 250 7.20 -8.51 15.64
C GLY A 250 6.18 -7.90 16.61
N PHE A 251 5.65 -6.72 16.30
CA PHE A 251 4.58 -6.08 17.05
C PHE A 251 3.31 -6.95 17.05
N LEU A 252 2.84 -7.39 15.89
CA LEU A 252 1.67 -8.24 15.76
C LEU A 252 1.83 -9.55 16.55
N LYS A 253 3.01 -10.18 16.51
CA LYS A 253 3.32 -11.38 17.30
C LYS A 253 3.24 -11.13 18.80
N LYS A 254 3.82 -10.02 19.28
CA LYS A 254 3.82 -9.66 20.71
C LYS A 254 2.39 -9.56 21.26
N TYR A 255 1.46 -9.02 20.47
CA TYR A 255 0.08 -8.78 20.88
C TYR A 255 -0.94 -9.81 20.35
N GLY A 256 -0.49 -10.86 19.65
CA GLY A 256 -1.33 -11.95 19.16
C GLY A 256 -2.27 -11.58 18.01
N LEU A 257 -1.87 -10.65 17.15
CA LEU A 257 -2.67 -10.09 16.05
C LEU A 257 -2.20 -10.54 14.66
N GLU A 258 -1.16 -11.38 14.56
CA GLU A 258 -0.53 -11.74 13.29
C GLU A 258 -1.42 -12.56 12.34
N LYS A 259 -2.54 -13.08 12.85
CA LYS A 259 -3.54 -13.82 12.07
C LYS A 259 -4.72 -12.96 11.62
N GLU A 260 -4.85 -11.75 12.17
CA GLU A 260 -5.99 -10.86 11.97
C GLU A 260 -5.63 -9.66 11.08
N VAL A 261 -4.34 -9.28 11.09
CA VAL A 261 -3.82 -8.07 10.46
C VAL A 261 -2.75 -8.43 9.45
N LYS A 262 -2.79 -7.75 8.32
CA LYS A 262 -1.84 -7.83 7.20
C LYS A 262 -1.17 -6.48 6.99
N VAL A 263 -0.24 -6.39 6.04
CA VAL A 263 0.44 -5.14 5.69
C VAL A 263 -0.04 -4.58 4.35
N ASN A 264 -0.15 -3.25 4.29
CA ASN A 264 -0.15 -2.46 3.05
C ASN A 264 1.27 -1.94 2.85
N ILE A 265 1.96 -2.33 1.79
CA ILE A 265 3.38 -1.97 1.62
C ILE A 265 3.49 -0.87 0.59
N GLU A 266 4.12 0.24 0.96
CA GLU A 266 4.41 1.33 0.04
C GLU A 266 5.86 1.32 -0.44
N VAL A 267 6.07 1.58 -1.74
CA VAL A 267 7.42 1.67 -2.34
C VAL A 267 8.24 2.77 -1.66
N GLY A 268 7.69 3.98 -1.53
CA GLY A 268 8.35 5.13 -0.93
C GLY A 268 8.78 4.88 0.52
N HIS A 269 7.88 4.30 1.31
CA HIS A 269 8.14 3.96 2.70
C HIS A 269 9.23 2.89 2.87
N ALA A 270 9.23 1.85 2.02
CA ALA A 270 10.27 0.81 2.04
C ALA A 270 11.66 1.42 1.81
N ILE A 271 11.79 2.28 0.81
CA ILE A 271 13.04 2.99 0.50
C ILE A 271 13.49 3.88 1.67
N LEU A 272 12.58 4.63 2.27
CA LEU A 272 12.90 5.48 3.44
C LEU A 272 13.39 4.63 4.62
N ALA A 273 12.96 3.39 4.75
CA ALA A 273 13.38 2.47 5.81
C ALA A 273 14.75 1.83 5.52
N GLY A 274 15.34 2.11 4.34
CA GLY A 274 16.60 1.53 3.90
C GLY A 274 16.45 0.17 3.22
N HIS A 275 15.24 -0.20 2.81
CA HIS A 275 14.92 -1.47 2.16
C HIS A 275 14.52 -1.27 0.71
N THR A 276 14.72 -2.28 -0.13
CA THR A 276 14.09 -2.28 -1.45
C THR A 276 12.61 -2.67 -1.33
N PHE A 277 11.78 -2.27 -2.29
CA PHE A 277 10.35 -2.60 -2.24
C PHE A 277 10.11 -4.12 -2.34
N GLU A 278 10.85 -4.82 -3.21
CA GLU A 278 10.75 -6.26 -3.34
C GLU A 278 11.20 -7.01 -2.07
N HIS A 279 12.12 -6.43 -1.28
CA HIS A 279 12.47 -6.97 0.04
C HIS A 279 11.25 -7.01 0.95
N GLU A 280 10.57 -5.88 1.14
CA GLU A 280 9.42 -5.78 2.03
C GLU A 280 8.27 -6.69 1.58
N VAL A 281 8.02 -6.77 0.27
CA VAL A 281 7.03 -7.70 -0.32
C VAL A 281 7.41 -9.16 -0.05
N ALA A 282 8.68 -9.54 -0.27
CA ALA A 282 9.16 -10.89 -0.02
C ALA A 282 9.09 -11.25 1.47
N MET A 283 9.42 -10.31 2.36
CA MET A 283 9.33 -10.47 3.81
C MET A 283 7.88 -10.65 4.27
N ALA A 284 6.95 -9.83 3.76
CA ALA A 284 5.54 -9.96 4.08
C ALA A 284 4.96 -11.30 3.60
N SER A 285 5.39 -11.77 2.43
CA SER A 285 5.02 -13.09 1.90
C SER A 285 5.58 -14.21 2.78
N ALA A 286 6.85 -14.13 3.20
CA ALA A 286 7.48 -15.10 4.08
C ALA A 286 6.80 -15.19 5.46
N HIS A 287 6.27 -14.08 5.96
CA HIS A 287 5.47 -14.03 7.20
C HIS A 287 3.98 -14.35 6.99
N GLY A 288 3.50 -14.48 5.74
CA GLY A 288 2.10 -14.73 5.41
C GLY A 288 1.17 -13.52 5.64
N ILE A 289 1.74 -12.33 5.78
CA ILE A 289 1.01 -11.09 6.11
C ILE A 289 0.91 -10.10 4.94
N LEU A 290 1.33 -10.45 3.72
CA LEU A 290 1.08 -9.62 2.55
C LEU A 290 -0.44 -9.39 2.38
N GLY A 291 -0.85 -8.12 2.27
CA GLY A 291 -2.24 -7.70 2.17
C GLY A 291 -2.52 -6.88 0.92
N SER A 292 -1.91 -5.70 0.82
CA SER A 292 -2.09 -4.75 -0.30
C SER A 292 -0.77 -4.02 -0.57
N ILE A 293 -0.71 -3.23 -1.65
CA ILE A 293 0.42 -2.36 -1.92
C ILE A 293 -0.04 -0.94 -2.28
N ASP A 294 0.77 0.03 -1.87
CA ASP A 294 0.75 1.39 -2.37
C ASP A 294 1.93 1.60 -3.33
N MET A 295 1.57 1.93 -4.55
CA MET A 295 2.45 1.91 -5.69
C MET A 295 2.81 3.33 -6.09
N ASN A 296 4.00 3.72 -5.68
CA ASN A 296 4.61 4.99 -6.00
C ASN A 296 6.13 4.77 -6.19
N ARG A 297 6.90 5.83 -6.04
CA ARG A 297 8.35 5.79 -5.86
C ARG A 297 8.78 7.03 -5.10
N ASN A 298 9.94 6.92 -4.46
CA ASN A 298 10.70 8.06 -3.98
C ASN A 298 11.89 8.39 -4.85
N ASP A 299 12.41 9.60 -4.64
CA ASP A 299 13.67 10.02 -5.23
C ASP A 299 14.81 9.58 -4.28
N MET A 300 15.70 8.72 -4.76
CA MET A 300 16.77 8.15 -3.92
C MET A 300 17.79 9.19 -3.41
N GLN A 301 17.81 10.40 -3.96
CA GLN A 301 18.65 11.51 -3.51
C GLN A 301 17.91 12.41 -2.49
N SER A 302 16.61 12.18 -2.29
CA SER A 302 15.73 12.96 -1.43
C SER A 302 15.26 12.08 -0.27
N GLY A 303 15.74 12.36 0.95
CA GLY A 303 15.44 11.57 2.16
C GLY A 303 14.04 11.80 2.75
N TRP A 304 13.02 12.03 1.93
CA TRP A 304 11.63 12.28 2.32
C TRP A 304 10.68 11.72 1.27
N ASP A 305 9.40 11.68 1.62
CA ASP A 305 8.34 11.11 0.78
C ASP A 305 7.93 12.05 -0.36
N THR A 306 8.24 11.62 -1.58
CA THR A 306 7.98 12.39 -2.80
C THR A 306 6.70 11.95 -3.51
N ASP A 307 6.19 10.76 -3.21
CA ASP A 307 4.95 10.15 -3.72
C ASP A 307 4.85 10.24 -5.25
N GLN A 308 5.92 9.91 -5.98
CA GLN A 308 5.92 9.94 -7.44
C GLN A 308 5.25 8.68 -7.99
N PHE A 309 4.59 8.74 -9.15
CA PHE A 309 4.13 7.51 -9.82
C PHE A 309 5.31 6.57 -10.12
N PRO A 310 5.13 5.23 -10.16
CA PRO A 310 6.24 4.34 -10.53
C PRO A 310 6.67 4.59 -11.99
N ASN A 311 7.96 4.43 -12.28
CA ASN A 311 8.50 4.57 -13.64
C ASN A 311 9.60 3.55 -13.99
N ASN A 312 9.89 2.61 -13.10
CA ASN A 312 10.96 1.63 -13.25
C ASN A 312 10.37 0.21 -13.33
N VAL A 313 10.27 -0.31 -14.55
CA VAL A 313 9.70 -1.64 -14.82
C VAL A 313 10.49 -2.77 -14.16
N PRO A 314 11.84 -2.82 -14.24
CA PRO A 314 12.64 -3.82 -13.52
C PRO A 314 12.33 -3.96 -12.03
N GLU A 315 12.26 -2.84 -11.29
CA GLU A 315 11.96 -2.84 -9.84
C GLU A 315 10.54 -3.38 -9.59
N VAL A 316 9.57 -2.90 -10.37
CA VAL A 316 8.18 -3.32 -10.25
C VAL A 316 7.99 -4.80 -10.64
N ALA A 317 8.76 -5.32 -11.60
CA ALA A 317 8.74 -6.73 -11.98
C ALA A 317 9.20 -7.66 -10.85
N LEU A 318 10.25 -7.29 -10.12
CA LEU A 318 10.72 -8.08 -8.96
C LEU A 318 9.69 -8.10 -7.83
N ALA A 319 9.02 -6.98 -7.56
CA ALA A 319 7.94 -6.95 -6.57
C ALA A 319 6.75 -7.83 -7.01
N TYR A 320 6.30 -7.71 -8.27
CA TYR A 320 5.22 -8.57 -8.77
C TYR A 320 5.60 -10.05 -8.83
N TYR A 321 6.88 -10.38 -9.02
CA TYR A 321 7.35 -11.77 -8.92
C TYR A 321 7.00 -12.35 -7.55
N HIS A 322 7.36 -11.66 -6.46
CA HIS A 322 7.05 -12.11 -5.11
C HIS A 322 5.54 -12.11 -4.82
N ILE A 323 4.80 -11.10 -5.29
CA ILE A 323 3.33 -11.05 -5.16
C ILE A 323 2.67 -12.26 -5.85
N LEU A 324 3.08 -12.59 -7.08
CA LEU A 324 2.56 -13.73 -7.82
C LEU A 324 2.91 -15.05 -7.13
N LYS A 325 4.13 -15.18 -6.56
CA LYS A 325 4.54 -16.35 -5.78
C LYS A 325 3.75 -16.52 -4.48
N ASP A 326 3.23 -15.44 -3.87
CA ASP A 326 2.30 -15.48 -2.72
C ASP A 326 0.83 -15.73 -3.10
N GLY A 327 0.54 -15.82 -4.40
CA GLY A 327 -0.80 -16.05 -4.95
C GLY A 327 -1.62 -14.78 -5.20
N GLY A 328 -0.96 -13.63 -5.31
CA GLY A 328 -1.56 -12.33 -5.63
C GLY A 328 -2.21 -11.62 -4.43
N LEU A 329 -2.71 -10.41 -4.68
CA LEU A 329 -3.15 -9.47 -3.63
C LEU A 329 -4.51 -9.79 -2.98
N LYS A 330 -5.22 -10.84 -3.40
CA LYS A 330 -6.50 -11.31 -2.81
C LYS A 330 -7.51 -10.17 -2.62
N THR A 331 -7.67 -9.62 -1.40
CA THR A 331 -8.57 -8.50 -1.10
C THR A 331 -7.91 -7.13 -1.35
N GLY A 332 -6.58 -7.04 -1.24
CA GLY A 332 -5.82 -5.84 -1.55
C GLY A 332 -5.68 -5.59 -3.05
N GLY A 333 -4.95 -4.55 -3.41
CA GLY A 333 -4.75 -4.14 -4.80
C GLY A 333 -3.56 -3.20 -4.92
N THR A 334 -3.37 -2.66 -6.12
CA THR A 334 -2.32 -1.68 -6.41
C THR A 334 -2.92 -0.28 -6.36
N ASN A 335 -2.90 0.34 -5.18
CA ASN A 335 -3.34 1.73 -5.03
C ASN A 335 -2.22 2.68 -5.46
N PHE A 336 -2.54 3.69 -6.26
CA PHE A 336 -1.58 4.74 -6.61
C PHE A 336 -1.58 5.80 -5.51
N ASP A 337 -0.86 5.52 -4.42
CA ASP A 337 -0.50 6.53 -3.43
C ASP A 337 0.59 7.46 -3.99
N ALA A 338 0.24 8.15 -5.06
CA ALA A 338 1.13 9.01 -5.82
C ALA A 338 0.42 10.31 -6.19
N LYS A 339 1.17 11.42 -6.11
CA LYS A 339 0.68 12.76 -6.46
C LYS A 339 1.29 13.28 -7.76
N LEU A 340 0.57 14.21 -8.38
CA LEU A 340 1.15 15.05 -9.41
C LEU A 340 2.34 15.84 -8.88
N ARG A 341 3.18 16.33 -9.77
CA ARG A 341 4.22 17.26 -9.35
C ARG A 341 3.60 18.62 -9.11
N ARG A 342 4.19 19.41 -8.21
CA ARG A 342 3.74 20.76 -7.86
C ARG A 342 3.55 21.69 -9.08
N GLN A 343 4.23 21.42 -10.19
CA GLN A 343 4.18 22.20 -11.43
C GLN A 343 3.28 21.57 -12.52
N SER A 344 2.76 20.36 -12.29
CA SER A 344 1.84 19.65 -13.17
C SER A 344 0.40 20.01 -12.77
N ILE A 345 -0.08 21.14 -13.29
CA ILE A 345 -1.30 21.80 -12.83
C ILE A 345 -2.52 21.52 -13.71
N ASP A 346 -2.34 20.92 -14.88
CA ASP A 346 -3.44 20.76 -15.84
C ASP A 346 -4.26 19.50 -15.52
N PRO A 347 -5.57 19.46 -15.84
CA PRO A 347 -6.39 18.27 -15.60
C PRO A 347 -5.85 17.01 -16.28
N GLU A 348 -5.26 17.14 -17.48
CA GLU A 348 -4.70 16.01 -18.23
C GLU A 348 -3.47 15.37 -17.54
N ASP A 349 -2.76 16.12 -16.68
CA ASP A 349 -1.64 15.58 -15.92
C ASP A 349 -2.07 14.43 -14.99
N LEU A 350 -3.30 14.48 -14.46
CA LEU A 350 -3.88 13.36 -13.70
C LEU A 350 -3.96 12.10 -14.56
N LEU A 351 -4.32 12.21 -15.84
CA LEU A 351 -4.33 11.06 -16.74
C LEU A 351 -2.89 10.61 -17.05
N HIS A 352 -1.98 11.53 -17.37
CA HIS A 352 -0.60 11.17 -17.68
C HIS A 352 0.10 10.41 -16.53
N GLY A 353 -0.04 10.90 -15.29
CA GLY A 353 0.54 10.25 -14.11
C GLY A 353 0.02 8.82 -13.92
N HIS A 354 -1.31 8.66 -13.93
CA HIS A 354 -1.93 7.35 -13.73
C HIS A 354 -1.69 6.39 -14.90
N ILE A 355 -1.75 6.86 -16.15
CA ILE A 355 -1.46 6.03 -17.33
C ILE A 355 -0.03 5.49 -17.25
N GLY A 356 0.94 6.35 -16.96
CA GLY A 356 2.34 5.93 -16.80
C GLY A 356 2.51 4.92 -15.67
N GLY A 357 1.85 5.14 -14.53
CA GLY A 357 1.88 4.21 -13.40
C GLY A 357 1.25 2.85 -13.73
N MET A 358 0.06 2.86 -14.33
CA MET A 358 -0.67 1.65 -14.74
C MET A 358 0.10 0.84 -15.79
N ASP A 359 0.67 1.49 -16.80
CA ASP A 359 1.48 0.82 -17.82
C ASP A 359 2.78 0.24 -17.25
N THR A 360 3.44 0.96 -16.33
CA THR A 360 4.64 0.46 -15.64
C THR A 360 4.33 -0.81 -14.86
N CYS A 361 3.22 -0.81 -14.10
CA CYS A 361 2.75 -1.96 -13.35
C CYS A 361 2.31 -3.12 -14.25
N ALA A 362 1.57 -2.84 -15.33
CA ALA A 362 1.15 -3.86 -16.28
C ALA A 362 2.35 -4.53 -16.96
N ARG A 363 3.37 -3.76 -17.37
CA ARG A 363 4.60 -4.31 -17.94
C ARG A 363 5.40 -5.10 -16.89
N GLY A 364 5.49 -4.61 -15.66
CA GLY A 364 6.13 -5.32 -14.55
C GLY A 364 5.45 -6.66 -14.24
N LEU A 365 4.11 -6.70 -14.21
CA LEU A 365 3.34 -7.94 -14.04
C LEU A 365 3.64 -8.94 -15.18
N LYS A 366 3.66 -8.49 -16.44
CA LYS A 366 3.96 -9.35 -17.59
C LYS A 366 5.38 -9.92 -17.51
N ALA A 367 6.36 -9.09 -17.14
CA ALA A 367 7.75 -9.53 -16.94
C ALA A 367 7.85 -10.55 -15.79
N ALA A 368 7.22 -10.28 -14.65
CA ALA A 368 7.17 -11.18 -13.50
C ALA A 368 6.54 -12.54 -13.86
N ALA A 369 5.42 -12.54 -14.58
CA ALA A 369 4.76 -13.74 -15.05
C ALA A 369 5.68 -14.54 -16.00
N ALA A 370 6.32 -13.87 -16.96
CA ALA A 370 7.26 -14.51 -17.88
C ALA A 370 8.48 -15.12 -17.14
N MET A 371 8.99 -14.46 -16.10
CA MET A 371 10.06 -15.00 -15.25
C MET A 371 9.64 -16.28 -14.52
N ILE A 372 8.40 -16.33 -14.01
CA ILE A 372 7.86 -17.50 -13.31
C ILE A 372 7.62 -18.65 -14.29
N GLU A 373 7.05 -18.37 -15.46
CA GLU A 373 6.77 -19.37 -16.50
C GLU A 373 8.05 -19.97 -17.11
N ASP A 374 9.10 -19.16 -17.29
CA ASP A 374 10.42 -19.62 -17.72
C ASP A 374 11.07 -20.55 -16.69
N GLY A 375 10.86 -20.28 -15.39
CA GLY A 375 11.26 -21.17 -14.30
C GLY A 375 12.77 -21.25 -14.04
N THR A 376 13.62 -20.56 -14.82
CA THR A 376 15.08 -20.59 -14.62
C THR A 376 15.46 -20.05 -13.24
N TYR A 377 14.81 -18.97 -12.79
CA TYR A 377 15.10 -18.37 -11.49
C TYR A 377 14.67 -19.31 -10.33
N ASP A 378 13.46 -19.85 -10.38
CA ASP A 378 12.96 -20.82 -9.39
C ASP A 378 13.81 -22.09 -9.32
N LYS A 379 14.23 -22.59 -10.49
CA LYS A 379 15.14 -23.75 -10.55
C LYS A 379 16.48 -23.43 -9.89
N PHE A 380 17.05 -22.26 -10.17
CA PHE A 380 18.30 -21.83 -9.54
C PHE A 380 18.18 -21.80 -8.02
N LEU A 381 17.10 -21.21 -7.49
CA LEU A 381 16.83 -21.18 -6.05
C LEU A 381 16.67 -22.59 -5.48
N THR A 382 15.89 -23.45 -6.13
CA THR A 382 15.68 -24.85 -5.70
C THR A 382 17.00 -25.61 -5.62
N ASP A 383 17.83 -25.52 -6.67
CA ASP A 383 19.14 -26.17 -6.72
C ASP A 383 20.09 -25.64 -5.63
N ARG A 384 20.05 -24.33 -5.36
CA ARG A 384 20.89 -23.68 -4.35
C ARG A 384 20.64 -24.25 -2.95
N TYR A 385 19.41 -24.59 -2.63
CA TYR A 385 19.01 -25.13 -1.32
C TYR A 385 18.78 -26.65 -1.30
N ALA A 386 19.02 -27.36 -2.41
CA ALA A 386 18.72 -28.80 -2.55
C ALA A 386 19.35 -29.68 -1.45
N GLY A 387 20.52 -29.28 -0.94
CA GLY A 387 21.20 -30.01 0.15
C GLY A 387 20.39 -30.10 1.45
N TRP A 388 19.50 -29.14 1.71
CA TRP A 388 18.62 -29.16 2.88
C TRP A 388 17.52 -30.22 2.82
N GLN A 389 17.28 -30.83 1.65
CA GLN A 389 16.30 -31.91 1.50
C GLN A 389 16.85 -33.28 1.92
N GLY A 390 18.15 -33.38 2.23
CA GLY A 390 18.77 -34.61 2.72
C GLY A 390 18.29 -34.99 4.14
N ALA A 391 18.30 -36.29 4.45
CA ALA A 391 17.78 -36.82 5.71
C ALA A 391 18.44 -36.18 6.95
N GLU A 392 19.77 -36.10 7.00
CA GLU A 392 20.48 -35.48 8.13
C GLU A 392 20.22 -33.97 8.22
N ALA A 393 20.14 -33.27 7.08
CA ALA A 393 19.83 -31.85 7.09
C ALA A 393 18.42 -31.57 7.63
N GLN A 394 17.45 -32.43 7.31
CA GLN A 394 16.11 -32.38 7.89
C GLN A 394 16.09 -32.74 9.37
N ALA A 395 16.88 -33.72 9.82
CA ALA A 395 17.03 -34.05 11.23
C ALA A 395 17.55 -32.85 12.05
N MET A 396 18.52 -32.10 11.51
CA MET A 396 18.99 -30.84 12.11
C MET A 396 17.86 -29.81 12.23
N LEU A 397 17.10 -29.55 11.15
CA LEU A 397 16.04 -28.54 11.16
C LEU A 397 14.85 -28.89 12.07
N LYS A 398 14.57 -30.18 12.28
CA LYS A 398 13.50 -30.65 13.16
C LYS A 398 13.89 -30.71 14.64
N GLY A 399 15.15 -30.40 14.98
CA GLY A 399 15.65 -30.48 16.34
C GLY A 399 15.94 -31.91 16.82
N GLU A 400 16.09 -32.87 15.89
CA GLU A 400 16.46 -34.27 16.19
C GLU A 400 17.98 -34.47 16.33
N ARG A 401 18.74 -33.40 16.10
CA ARG A 401 20.19 -33.32 16.35
C ARG A 401 20.44 -32.15 17.28
N THR A 402 21.16 -32.41 18.37
CA THR A 402 21.64 -31.32 19.22
C THR A 402 22.87 -30.67 18.60
N LEU A 403 23.32 -29.56 19.19
CA LEU A 403 24.58 -28.92 18.77
C LEU A 403 25.77 -29.88 18.94
N GLU A 404 25.77 -30.68 20.01
CA GLU A 404 26.78 -31.69 20.29
C GLU A 404 26.79 -32.82 19.26
N ASP A 405 25.61 -33.33 18.87
CA ASP A 405 25.50 -34.36 17.83
C ASP A 405 26.10 -33.88 16.50
N ILE A 406 25.79 -32.64 16.12
CA ILE A 406 26.29 -32.03 14.87
C ILE A 406 27.81 -31.83 14.94
N ALA A 407 28.33 -31.33 16.07
CA ALA A 407 29.77 -31.15 16.26
C ALA A 407 30.52 -32.49 16.17
N ALA A 408 30.04 -33.51 16.87
CA ALA A 408 30.64 -34.85 16.85
C ALA A 408 30.60 -35.47 15.44
N TRP A 409 29.51 -35.25 14.69
CA TRP A 409 29.41 -35.68 13.29
C TRP A 409 30.46 -35.02 12.41
N VAL A 410 30.63 -33.70 12.52
CA VAL A 410 31.64 -32.94 11.76
C VAL A 410 33.06 -33.43 12.07
N GLU A 411 33.38 -33.65 13.34
CA GLU A 411 34.70 -34.15 13.76
C GLU A 411 34.95 -35.58 13.27
N LYS A 412 33.98 -36.48 13.46
CA LYS A 412 34.09 -37.89 13.10
C LYS A 412 34.26 -38.09 11.60
N ASP A 413 33.46 -37.40 10.80
CA ASP A 413 33.42 -37.58 9.34
C ASP A 413 34.33 -36.57 8.61
N ASN A 414 35.06 -35.71 9.36
CA ASN A 414 35.93 -34.66 8.84
C ASN A 414 35.23 -33.77 7.79
N ILE A 415 34.03 -33.30 8.14
CA ILE A 415 33.20 -32.48 7.24
C ILE A 415 33.87 -31.12 7.04
N ASN A 416 34.30 -30.84 5.80
CA ASN A 416 35.00 -29.61 5.42
C ASN A 416 34.37 -28.99 4.15
N PRO A 417 33.23 -28.27 4.29
CA PRO A 417 32.49 -27.75 3.13
C PRO A 417 33.28 -26.67 2.38
N GLN A 418 33.15 -26.67 1.05
CA GLN A 418 33.75 -25.64 0.18
C GLN A 418 32.71 -24.57 -0.20
N PRO A 419 33.12 -23.29 -0.38
CA PRO A 419 32.24 -22.24 -0.87
C PRO A 419 31.61 -22.58 -2.22
N LYS A 420 30.35 -22.17 -2.42
CA LYS A 420 29.63 -22.27 -3.70
C LYS A 420 29.29 -20.88 -4.21
N SER A 421 29.52 -20.61 -5.49
CA SER A 421 29.19 -19.33 -6.12
C SER A 421 27.68 -19.05 -6.03
N GLY A 422 27.32 -17.82 -5.65
CA GLY A 422 25.93 -17.35 -5.64
C GLY A 422 25.39 -16.91 -7.00
N ARG A 423 26.25 -16.75 -8.01
CA ARG A 423 25.89 -16.36 -9.40
C ARG A 423 25.01 -15.11 -9.50
N GLN A 424 25.28 -14.10 -8.67
CA GLN A 424 24.46 -12.89 -8.59
C GLN A 424 24.37 -12.16 -9.93
N GLU A 425 25.49 -11.88 -10.59
CA GLU A 425 25.52 -11.13 -11.86
C GLU A 425 24.79 -11.90 -12.98
N TYR A 426 24.80 -13.23 -12.92
CA TYR A 426 24.02 -14.06 -13.84
C TYR A 426 22.52 -13.91 -13.59
N LEU A 427 22.08 -13.87 -12.31
CA LEU A 427 20.68 -13.68 -11.95
C LEU A 427 20.18 -12.28 -12.31
N GLU A 428 20.97 -11.25 -12.09
CA GLU A 428 20.64 -9.87 -12.50
C GLU A 428 20.49 -9.78 -14.03
N ASN A 429 21.42 -10.40 -14.78
CA ASN A 429 21.30 -10.49 -16.24
C ASN A 429 20.09 -11.34 -16.68
N LEU A 430 19.70 -12.36 -15.91
CA LEU A 430 18.50 -13.15 -16.18
C LEU A 430 17.25 -12.29 -16.05
N VAL A 431 17.11 -11.51 -14.98
CA VAL A 431 15.97 -10.59 -14.77
C VAL A 431 15.88 -9.57 -15.92
N ASN A 432 17.02 -8.97 -16.30
CA ASN A 432 17.09 -7.97 -17.38
C ASN A 432 16.63 -8.48 -18.75
N ARG A 433 16.51 -9.79 -18.96
CA ARG A 433 16.00 -10.36 -20.24
C ARG A 433 14.49 -10.25 -20.38
N PHE A 434 13.75 -10.04 -19.29
CA PHE A 434 12.28 -10.06 -19.28
C PHE A 434 11.63 -8.67 -19.31
N VAL A 435 12.42 -7.61 -19.14
CA VAL A 435 11.95 -6.25 -18.83
C VAL A 435 12.06 -5.28 -19.99
#